data_AF-A0A345HLE3-F1
#
_entry.id   AF-A0A345HLE3-F1
#
_cell.length_a   1.000
_cell.length_b   1.000
_cell.length_c   1.000
_cell.angle_alpha   90.00
_cell.angle_beta   90.00
_cell.angle_gamma   90.00
#
_symmetry.space_group_name_H-M   'P 1'
#
loop_
_entity.id
_entity.type
_entity.pdbx_description
1 polymer ?
#
loop_
_entity_poly.entity_id
_entity_poly.type
_entity_poly.pdbx_seq_one_letter_code
_entity_poly.pdbx_strand_id
1 'polypeptide(L)'
;MTSTDSGSTPTAPDAAAATAPDAAAATAPDAAADAAPAAAPAKAPAKDPWDLPDVSGLVVGVLGGTGDQGRGLAYRLALAGQKVIIGSRAAERAETAATELGNGIEGADNAECARRSDVIIVAVPWDGHAKTLESLRAELAGKLVIDCVNPLGFDKKGAYALKPEEGSAAEQAALLLPDSRVTAAFHHLSAVLLQDPSVERIDTDVLVLGEARADTDLVQALASRIPGMRGIFAGRLRNAHQVESLVANLISVNRRYKAHAGLRVTDV
;
A
#
# COMPACT_ATOMS: atom_id res chain seq x y z
N MET A 1 -4.04 51.73 24.42
CA MET A 1 -3.80 52.60 25.59
C MET A 1 -4.56 51.95 26.74
N THR A 2 -3.97 51.24 27.71
CA THR A 2 -2.67 51.39 28.40
C THR A 2 -2.27 50.07 29.08
N SER A 3 -0.98 49.70 28.93
CA SER A 3 -0.04 49.24 29.98
C SER A 3 -0.23 47.86 30.66
N THR A 4 0.65 46.85 30.47
CA THR A 4 1.98 46.58 31.12
C THR A 4 1.86 46.30 32.64
N ASP A 5 2.53 45.36 33.31
CA ASP A 5 3.75 44.60 33.03
C ASP A 5 3.93 43.43 34.04
N SER A 6 4.80 42.49 33.67
CA SER A 6 5.73 41.65 34.43
C SER A 6 5.66 41.44 35.96
N GLY A 7 5.90 40.18 36.38
CA GLY A 7 7.22 39.85 36.96
C GLY A 7 7.32 39.26 38.37
N SER A 8 8.13 38.20 38.46
CA SER A 8 9.05 37.83 39.56
C SER A 8 8.63 36.75 40.58
N THR A 9 9.28 35.58 40.45
CA THR A 9 9.82 34.79 41.57
C THR A 9 11.08 35.49 42.11
N PRO A 10 11.51 35.35 43.38
CA PRO A 10 12.45 34.25 43.72
C PRO A 10 12.46 33.74 45.20
N THR A 11 12.90 32.48 45.33
CA THR A 11 13.79 31.83 46.35
C THR A 11 13.48 31.81 47.86
N ALA A 12 13.57 30.60 48.41
CA ALA A 12 13.57 30.20 49.83
C ALA A 12 14.76 30.76 50.65
N PRO A 13 14.71 30.68 51.98
CA PRO A 13 15.38 29.54 52.63
C PRO A 13 14.68 29.06 53.91
N ASP A 14 14.88 27.80 54.31
CA ASP A 14 14.94 27.48 55.74
C ASP A 14 15.54 26.09 56.00
N ALA A 15 16.59 26.05 56.81
CA ALA A 15 17.06 24.86 57.49
C ALA A 15 17.81 25.26 58.76
N ALA A 16 17.22 24.95 59.91
CA ALA A 16 17.87 24.96 61.21
C ALA A 16 17.84 23.54 61.80
N ALA A 17 18.99 23.12 62.32
CA ALA A 17 19.29 21.78 62.82
C ALA A 17 19.19 21.68 64.35
N ALA A 18 18.93 20.46 64.87
CA ALA A 18 19.37 19.92 66.18
C ALA A 18 18.88 18.45 66.33
N THR A 19 19.72 17.41 66.22
CA THR A 19 20.44 16.61 67.28
C THR A 19 19.51 15.97 68.34
N ALA A 20 19.59 14.70 68.78
CA ALA A 20 20.42 13.48 68.62
C ALA A 20 19.63 12.28 69.31
N PRO A 21 20.16 11.10 69.74
CA PRO A 21 21.42 10.39 69.48
C PRO A 21 21.32 8.83 69.24
N ASP A 22 22.47 8.26 68.88
CA ASP A 22 23.07 6.93 69.15
C ASP A 22 22.31 5.59 69.01
N ALA A 23 22.86 4.70 68.18
CA ALA A 23 23.60 3.52 68.68
C ALA A 23 24.40 2.81 67.57
N ALA A 24 25.61 2.40 67.94
CA ALA A 24 26.69 1.85 67.12
C ALA A 24 26.45 0.43 66.57
N ALA A 25 27.04 0.13 65.40
CA ALA A 25 27.71 -1.15 65.13
C ALA A 25 28.60 -1.06 63.89
N ALA A 26 29.74 -1.75 63.96
CA ALA A 26 30.93 -1.59 63.13
C ALA A 26 30.89 -2.32 61.75
N THR A 27 31.51 -1.64 60.78
CA THR A 27 32.27 -2.07 59.57
C THR A 27 32.23 -3.51 59.05
N ALA A 28 31.95 -3.64 57.75
CA ALA A 28 32.53 -4.61 56.79
C ALA A 28 32.39 -4.06 55.33
N PRO A 29 33.16 -4.57 54.34
CA PRO A 29 33.93 -3.76 53.39
C PRO A 29 33.17 -3.25 52.17
N ASP A 30 33.69 -2.14 51.61
CA ASP A 30 33.29 -1.55 50.34
C ASP A 30 33.76 -2.46 49.19
N ALA A 31 32.88 -3.36 48.76
CA ALA A 31 33.06 -4.15 47.56
C ALA A 31 32.37 -3.43 46.39
N ALA A 32 33.13 -2.60 45.69
CA ALA A 32 32.73 -2.06 44.41
C ALA A 32 32.47 -3.23 43.44
N ALA A 33 31.19 -3.53 43.21
CA ALA A 33 30.76 -4.43 42.15
C ALA A 33 30.71 -3.63 40.85
N ASP A 34 31.74 -3.81 40.02
CA ASP A 34 31.70 -3.51 38.59
C ASP A 34 30.60 -4.38 37.94
N ALA A 35 29.37 -3.86 37.94
CA ALA A 35 28.29 -4.42 37.14
C ALA A 35 28.51 -3.99 35.68
N ALA A 36 29.15 -4.86 34.91
CA ALA A 36 29.23 -4.72 33.46
C ALA A 36 27.82 -4.50 32.89
N PRO A 37 27.61 -3.54 31.96
CA PRO A 37 26.29 -3.30 31.40
C PRO A 37 25.83 -4.57 30.69
N ALA A 38 24.67 -5.09 31.09
CA ALA A 38 24.04 -6.23 30.44
C ALA A 38 23.92 -5.93 28.93
N ALA A 39 24.56 -6.77 28.11
CA ALA A 39 24.52 -6.63 26.67
C ALA A 39 23.06 -6.58 26.20
N ALA A 40 22.71 -5.51 25.47
CA ALA A 40 21.40 -5.40 24.85
C ALA A 40 21.14 -6.66 24.00
N PRO A 41 19.92 -7.23 24.05
CA PRO A 41 19.61 -8.44 23.29
C PRO A 41 19.94 -8.21 21.82
N ALA A 42 20.68 -9.15 21.23
CA ALA A 42 21.07 -9.07 19.82
C ALA A 42 19.82 -8.89 18.96
N LYS A 43 19.81 -7.84 18.14
CA LYS A 43 18.73 -7.55 17.19
C LYS A 43 18.53 -8.77 16.30
N ALA A 44 17.30 -9.26 16.22
CA ALA A 44 16.96 -10.36 15.31
C ALA A 44 17.45 -10.03 13.89
N PRO A 45 17.93 -11.04 13.12
CA PRO A 45 18.42 -10.81 11.77
C PRO A 45 17.36 -10.11 10.92
N ALA A 46 17.78 -9.13 10.12
CA ALA A 46 16.87 -8.47 9.19
C ALA A 46 16.32 -9.51 8.20
N LYS A 47 15.01 -9.52 8.01
CA LYS A 47 14.37 -10.38 7.00
C LYS A 47 14.83 -9.93 5.61
N ASP A 48 15.17 -10.90 4.76
CA ASP A 48 15.47 -10.64 3.34
C ASP A 48 14.25 -9.96 2.69
N PRO A 49 14.41 -8.80 2.03
CA PRO A 49 13.32 -8.13 1.30
C PRO A 49 12.82 -8.94 0.10
N TRP A 50 13.57 -9.93 -0.38
CA TRP A 50 13.23 -10.77 -1.54
C TRP A 50 12.64 -12.13 -1.16
N ASP A 51 12.68 -12.49 0.12
CA ASP A 51 11.98 -13.66 0.65
C ASP A 51 10.48 -13.34 0.77
N LEU A 52 9.77 -13.57 -0.33
CA LEU A 52 8.35 -13.27 -0.50
C LEU A 52 7.49 -14.53 -0.31
N PRO A 53 6.27 -14.38 0.26
CA PRO A 53 5.37 -15.52 0.51
C PRO A 53 4.88 -16.16 -0.80
N ASP A 54 4.52 -17.45 -0.74
CA ASP A 54 3.79 -18.10 -1.82
C ASP A 54 2.35 -17.58 -1.87
N VAL A 55 1.95 -17.10 -3.05
CA VAL A 55 0.62 -16.54 -3.35
C VAL A 55 -0.16 -17.37 -4.37
N SER A 56 0.39 -18.50 -4.83
CA SER A 56 -0.19 -19.33 -5.89
C SER A 56 -1.59 -19.85 -5.56
N GLY A 57 -1.89 -20.04 -4.28
CA GLY A 57 -3.20 -20.52 -3.81
C GLY A 57 -4.29 -19.46 -3.72
N LEU A 58 -3.95 -18.17 -3.78
CA LEU A 58 -4.90 -17.08 -3.55
C LEU A 58 -5.87 -16.89 -4.72
N VAL A 59 -7.09 -16.44 -4.44
CA VAL A 59 -8.03 -15.94 -5.44
C VAL A 59 -7.96 -14.41 -5.49
N VAL A 60 -7.69 -13.86 -6.67
CA VAL A 60 -7.61 -12.42 -6.89
C VAL A 60 -8.89 -11.90 -7.54
N GLY A 61 -9.60 -11.04 -6.83
CA GLY A 61 -10.77 -10.32 -7.34
C GLY A 61 -10.36 -8.97 -7.93
N VAL A 62 -10.89 -8.61 -9.10
CA VAL A 62 -10.63 -7.30 -9.73
C VAL A 62 -11.93 -6.52 -9.84
N LEU A 63 -12.19 -5.63 -8.88
CA LEU A 63 -13.39 -4.79 -8.86
C LEU A 63 -13.34 -3.73 -9.95
N GLY A 64 -14.45 -3.57 -10.67
CA GLY A 64 -14.45 -2.72 -11.88
C GLY A 64 -13.61 -3.30 -13.01
N GLY A 65 -13.29 -4.60 -12.96
CA GLY A 65 -12.28 -5.24 -13.80
C GLY A 65 -12.59 -5.34 -15.29
N THR A 66 -13.71 -4.77 -15.75
CA THR A 66 -14.11 -4.77 -17.18
C THR A 66 -13.50 -3.62 -17.98
N GLY A 67 -12.81 -2.67 -17.34
CA GLY A 67 -12.01 -1.64 -18.00
C GLY A 67 -10.59 -2.11 -18.33
N ASP A 68 -9.85 -1.34 -19.13
CA ASP A 68 -8.54 -1.74 -19.68
C ASP A 68 -7.53 -2.20 -18.61
N GLN A 69 -7.39 -1.44 -17.53
CA GLN A 69 -6.47 -1.78 -16.45
C GLN A 69 -6.86 -3.11 -15.77
N GLY A 70 -8.14 -3.26 -15.45
CA GLY A 70 -8.66 -4.45 -14.82
C GLY A 70 -8.55 -5.70 -15.70
N ARG A 71 -8.90 -5.57 -16.99
CA ARG A 71 -8.75 -6.65 -17.99
C ARG A 71 -7.29 -7.06 -18.14
N GLY A 72 -6.39 -6.10 -18.24
CA GLY A 72 -4.95 -6.35 -18.37
C GLY A 72 -4.36 -7.05 -17.15
N LEU A 73 -4.67 -6.59 -15.94
CA LEU A 73 -4.23 -7.24 -14.70
C LEU A 73 -4.80 -8.66 -14.58
N ALA A 74 -6.10 -8.82 -14.84
CA ALA A 74 -6.77 -10.12 -14.80
C ALA A 74 -6.14 -11.11 -15.79
N TYR A 75 -5.91 -10.68 -17.02
CA TYR A 75 -5.26 -11.48 -18.06
C TYR A 75 -3.86 -11.93 -17.65
N ARG A 76 -3.00 -11.01 -17.19
CA ARG A 76 -1.62 -11.34 -16.83
C ARG A 76 -1.50 -12.24 -15.61
N LEU A 77 -2.31 -12.00 -14.58
CA LEU A 77 -2.34 -12.84 -13.39
C LEU A 77 -2.84 -14.25 -13.73
N ALA A 78 -3.91 -14.36 -14.53
CA ALA A 78 -4.43 -15.65 -14.97
C ALA A 78 -3.43 -16.41 -15.86
N LEU A 79 -2.76 -15.71 -16.77
CA LEU A 79 -1.68 -16.28 -17.60
C LEU A 79 -0.51 -16.79 -16.74
N ALA A 80 -0.25 -16.16 -15.60
CA ALA A 80 0.72 -16.61 -14.60
C ALA A 80 0.17 -17.71 -13.66
N GLY A 81 -1.00 -18.28 -13.95
CA GLY A 81 -1.63 -19.37 -13.19
C GLY A 81 -2.39 -18.94 -11.93
N GLN A 82 -2.62 -17.64 -11.73
CA GLN A 82 -3.44 -17.15 -10.62
C GLN A 82 -4.93 -17.39 -10.89
N LYS A 83 -5.70 -17.75 -9.86
CA LYS A 83 -7.17 -17.74 -9.95
C LYS A 83 -7.67 -16.30 -9.91
N VAL A 84 -8.47 -15.90 -10.90
CA VAL A 84 -8.94 -14.52 -11.03
C VAL A 84 -10.45 -14.46 -11.22
N ILE A 85 -11.09 -13.51 -10.53
CA ILE A 85 -12.51 -13.18 -10.70
C ILE A 85 -12.61 -11.70 -11.08
N ILE A 86 -13.24 -11.39 -12.21
CA ILE A 86 -13.55 -10.02 -12.62
C ILE A 86 -14.87 -9.60 -11.99
N GLY A 87 -14.87 -8.46 -11.30
CA GLY A 87 -16.06 -7.81 -10.76
C GLY A 87 -16.59 -6.71 -11.67
N SER A 88 -17.92 -6.62 -11.78
CA SER A 88 -18.62 -5.53 -12.46
C SER A 88 -19.88 -5.12 -11.70
N ARG A 89 -20.44 -3.95 -12.00
CA ARG A 89 -21.78 -3.59 -11.52
C ARG A 89 -22.88 -4.47 -12.12
N ALA A 90 -22.63 -5.04 -13.31
CA ALA A 90 -23.51 -5.99 -13.98
C ALA A 90 -22.73 -7.29 -14.21
N ALA A 91 -23.21 -8.40 -13.63
CA ALA A 91 -22.54 -9.71 -13.67
C ALA A 91 -22.28 -10.18 -15.11
N GLU A 92 -23.27 -10.10 -16.01
CA GLU A 92 -23.14 -10.48 -17.42
C GLU A 92 -21.99 -9.76 -18.14
N ARG A 93 -21.72 -8.49 -17.80
CA ARG A 93 -20.60 -7.73 -18.35
C ARG A 93 -19.25 -8.28 -17.89
N ALA A 94 -19.15 -8.72 -16.63
CA ALA A 94 -17.95 -9.37 -16.11
C ALA A 94 -17.77 -10.76 -16.73
N GLU A 95 -18.83 -11.55 -16.86
CA GLU A 95 -18.81 -12.88 -17.49
C GLU A 95 -18.37 -12.81 -18.96
N THR A 96 -18.89 -11.81 -19.69
CA THR A 96 -18.46 -11.54 -21.07
C THR A 96 -16.97 -11.21 -21.13
N ALA A 97 -16.49 -10.28 -20.30
CA ALA A 97 -15.08 -9.91 -20.25
C ALA A 97 -14.18 -11.09 -19.86
N ALA A 98 -14.60 -11.91 -18.89
CA ALA A 98 -13.88 -13.12 -18.48
C ALA A 98 -13.77 -14.14 -19.62
N THR A 99 -14.87 -14.36 -20.35
CA THR A 99 -14.91 -15.25 -21.51
C THR A 99 -13.98 -14.77 -22.62
N GLU A 100 -13.99 -13.48 -22.92
CA GLU A 100 -13.10 -12.87 -23.94
C GLU A 100 -11.62 -13.02 -23.58
N LEU A 101 -11.26 -12.90 -22.31
CA LEU A 101 -9.88 -13.01 -21.84
C LEU A 101 -9.41 -14.47 -21.68
N GLY A 102 -10.34 -15.41 -21.50
CA GLY A 102 -10.04 -16.83 -21.33
C GLY A 102 -9.23 -17.13 -20.06
N ASN A 103 -8.32 -18.11 -20.13
CA ASN A 103 -7.40 -18.48 -19.05
C ASN A 103 -8.06 -18.89 -17.71
N GLY A 104 -9.30 -19.36 -17.75
CA GLY A 104 -10.04 -19.76 -16.55
C GLY A 104 -10.45 -18.59 -15.66
N ILE A 105 -10.42 -17.36 -16.17
CA ILE A 105 -10.95 -16.19 -15.48
C ILE A 105 -12.47 -16.36 -15.35
N GLU A 106 -12.99 -16.03 -14.18
CA GLU A 106 -14.44 -16.00 -13.93
C GLU A 106 -14.95 -14.55 -13.87
N GLY A 107 -16.24 -14.36 -14.15
CA GLY A 107 -16.92 -13.07 -14.03
C GLY A 107 -18.04 -13.13 -13.01
N ALA A 108 -18.20 -12.07 -12.23
CA ALA A 108 -19.30 -11.92 -11.28
C ALA A 108 -19.67 -10.45 -11.07
N ASP A 109 -20.77 -10.18 -10.36
CA ASP A 109 -20.97 -8.84 -9.81
C ASP A 109 -19.87 -8.49 -8.78
N ASN A 110 -19.67 -7.20 -8.52
CA ASN A 110 -18.62 -6.73 -7.62
C ASN A 110 -18.71 -7.32 -6.20
N ALA A 111 -19.91 -7.54 -5.67
CA ALA A 111 -20.08 -8.03 -4.32
C ALA A 111 -19.74 -9.52 -4.23
N GLU A 112 -20.15 -10.31 -5.22
CA GLU A 112 -19.80 -11.73 -5.31
C GLU A 112 -18.32 -11.94 -5.61
N CYS A 113 -17.74 -11.13 -6.51
CA CYS A 113 -16.31 -11.07 -6.74
C CYS A 113 -15.55 -10.80 -5.44
N ALA A 114 -15.99 -9.81 -4.65
CA ALA A 114 -15.40 -9.50 -3.36
C ALA A 114 -15.48 -10.69 -2.39
N ARG A 115 -16.67 -11.29 -2.22
CA ARG A 115 -16.88 -12.43 -1.30
C ARG A 115 -15.98 -13.61 -1.61
N ARG A 116 -15.84 -13.98 -2.89
CA ARG A 116 -15.12 -15.16 -3.36
C ARG A 116 -13.59 -15.03 -3.44
N SER A 117 -13.05 -13.83 -3.23
CA SER A 117 -11.62 -13.54 -3.42
C SER A 117 -10.87 -13.37 -2.11
N ASP A 118 -9.62 -13.80 -2.03
CA ASP A 118 -8.75 -13.60 -0.86
C ASP A 118 -8.13 -12.19 -0.87
N VAL A 119 -7.80 -11.71 -2.07
CA VAL A 119 -7.18 -10.42 -2.34
C VAL A 119 -7.99 -9.67 -3.38
N ILE A 120 -8.15 -8.36 -3.19
CA ILE A 120 -8.96 -7.50 -4.04
C ILE A 120 -8.08 -6.44 -4.68
N ILE A 121 -8.20 -6.26 -5.99
CA ILE A 121 -7.66 -5.11 -6.72
C ILE A 121 -8.82 -4.19 -7.07
N VAL A 122 -8.71 -2.90 -6.72
CA VAL A 122 -9.70 -1.88 -7.01
C VAL A 122 -9.31 -1.15 -8.30
N ALA A 123 -9.98 -1.47 -9.41
CA ALA A 123 -9.69 -0.94 -10.74
C ALA A 123 -10.87 -0.11 -11.30
N VAL A 124 -11.49 0.72 -10.46
CA VAL A 124 -12.58 1.62 -10.86
C VAL A 124 -12.05 3.02 -11.19
N PRO A 125 -12.77 3.83 -12.00
CA PRO A 125 -12.44 5.24 -12.17
C PRO A 125 -12.53 6.00 -10.84
N TRP A 126 -11.72 7.06 -10.68
CA TRP A 126 -11.68 7.89 -9.47
C TRP A 126 -13.07 8.40 -9.06
N ASP A 127 -13.88 8.90 -10.00
CA ASP A 127 -15.23 9.40 -9.71
C ASP A 127 -16.18 8.34 -9.10
N GLY A 128 -15.89 7.05 -9.31
CA GLY A 128 -16.66 5.94 -8.76
C GLY A 128 -16.02 5.26 -7.56
N HIS A 129 -14.83 5.71 -7.13
CA HIS A 129 -14.00 5.04 -6.15
C HIS A 129 -14.69 4.92 -4.78
N ALA A 130 -14.94 6.05 -4.11
CA ALA A 130 -15.55 6.09 -2.78
C ALA A 130 -16.88 5.32 -2.73
N LYS A 131 -17.79 5.60 -3.67
CA LYS A 131 -19.10 4.94 -3.74
C LYS A 131 -18.98 3.41 -3.89
N THR A 132 -18.01 2.93 -4.67
CA THR A 132 -17.80 1.49 -4.83
C THR A 132 -17.33 0.87 -3.53
N LEU A 133 -16.33 1.46 -2.87
CA LEU A 133 -15.79 0.94 -1.61
C LEU A 133 -16.82 0.96 -0.48
N GLU A 134 -17.56 2.07 -0.32
CA GLU A 134 -18.63 2.18 0.67
C GLU A 134 -19.69 1.09 0.49
N SER A 135 -20.09 0.83 -0.75
CA SER A 135 -21.11 -0.19 -1.06
C SER A 135 -20.66 -1.64 -0.81
N LEU A 136 -19.35 -1.86 -0.69
CA LEU A 136 -18.75 -3.19 -0.53
C LEU A 136 -18.03 -3.36 0.82
N ARG A 137 -18.21 -2.42 1.75
CA ARG A 137 -17.49 -2.40 3.01
C ARG A 137 -17.63 -3.71 3.80
N ALA A 138 -18.83 -4.31 3.79
CA ALA A 138 -19.08 -5.57 4.48
C ALA A 138 -18.34 -6.74 3.82
N GLU A 139 -18.37 -6.82 2.49
CA GLU A 139 -17.70 -7.84 1.71
C GLU A 139 -16.17 -7.72 1.75
N LEU A 140 -15.64 -6.52 1.96
CA LEU A 140 -14.20 -6.26 1.99
C LEU A 140 -13.57 -6.40 3.38
N ALA A 141 -14.36 -6.47 4.44
CA ALA A 141 -13.87 -6.61 5.81
C ALA A 141 -12.88 -7.79 5.96
N GLY A 142 -11.72 -7.53 6.54
CA GLY A 142 -10.60 -8.47 6.74
C GLY A 142 -9.77 -8.77 5.48
N LYS A 143 -10.23 -8.40 4.29
CA LYS A 143 -9.53 -8.70 3.03
C LYS A 143 -8.36 -7.76 2.80
N LEU A 144 -7.38 -8.23 2.04
CA LEU A 144 -6.33 -7.39 1.49
C LEU A 144 -6.87 -6.66 0.26
N VAL A 145 -6.93 -5.33 0.33
CA VAL A 145 -7.41 -4.45 -0.73
C VAL A 145 -6.21 -3.68 -1.29
N ILE A 146 -5.98 -3.86 -2.59
CA ILE A 146 -4.93 -3.22 -3.37
C ILE A 146 -5.59 -2.14 -4.21
N ASP A 147 -5.38 -0.89 -3.84
CA ASP A 147 -5.82 0.25 -4.61
C ASP A 147 -4.82 0.49 -5.77
N CYS A 148 -5.35 0.62 -7.00
CA CYS A 148 -4.58 1.00 -8.17
C CYS A 148 -5.20 2.21 -8.91
N VAL A 149 -6.06 2.97 -8.23
CA VAL A 149 -6.76 4.13 -8.81
C VAL A 149 -5.85 5.34 -8.84
N ASN A 150 -5.87 6.07 -9.96
CA ASN A 150 -5.12 7.31 -10.14
C ASN A 150 -6.09 8.49 -10.27
N PRO A 151 -6.17 9.38 -9.27
CA PRO A 151 -6.94 10.62 -9.37
C PRO A 151 -6.29 11.59 -10.38
N LEU A 152 -6.72 11.55 -11.64
CA LEU A 152 -6.13 12.34 -12.73
C LEU A 152 -7.17 13.22 -13.42
N GLY A 153 -6.78 14.45 -13.71
CA GLY A 153 -7.48 15.36 -14.61
C GLY A 153 -6.77 15.46 -15.96
N PHE A 154 -7.52 15.87 -16.98
CA PHE A 154 -6.99 16.11 -18.32
C PHE A 154 -7.48 17.45 -18.87
N ASP A 155 -6.57 18.24 -19.43
CA ASP A 155 -6.89 19.49 -20.12
C ASP A 155 -6.11 19.63 -21.45
N LYS A 156 -6.13 20.81 -22.05
CA LYS A 156 -5.41 21.08 -23.31
C LYS A 156 -3.88 20.97 -23.17
N LYS A 157 -3.33 21.09 -21.96
CA LYS A 157 -1.89 20.98 -21.66
C LYS A 157 -1.47 19.54 -21.36
N GLY A 158 -2.39 18.68 -20.94
CA GLY A 158 -2.15 17.24 -20.76
C GLY A 158 -2.78 16.69 -19.50
N ALA A 159 -2.21 15.59 -19.00
CA ALA A 159 -2.61 14.98 -17.74
C ALA A 159 -2.02 15.76 -16.55
N TYR A 160 -2.77 15.85 -15.46
CA TYR A 160 -2.31 16.39 -14.18
C TYR A 160 -2.94 15.62 -13.03
N ALA A 161 -2.28 15.60 -11.88
CA ALA A 161 -2.80 14.92 -10.69
C ALA A 161 -3.87 15.76 -9.99
N LEU A 162 -4.95 15.11 -9.58
CA LEU A 162 -5.88 15.63 -8.59
C LEU A 162 -5.36 15.24 -7.20
N LYS A 163 -5.59 16.10 -6.20
CA LYS A 163 -5.25 15.79 -4.82
C LYS A 163 -6.53 15.47 -4.04
N PRO A 164 -6.76 14.20 -3.66
CA PRO A 164 -7.83 13.84 -2.73
C PRO A 164 -7.69 14.58 -1.40
N GLU A 165 -8.81 14.83 -0.73
CA GLU A 165 -8.82 15.52 0.58
C GLU A 165 -8.09 14.70 1.65
N GLU A 166 -8.25 13.38 1.57
CA GLU A 166 -7.65 12.37 2.43
C GLU A 166 -6.14 12.19 2.24
N GLY A 167 -5.58 12.82 1.20
CA GLY A 167 -4.17 12.72 0.81
C GLY A 167 -4.00 12.03 -0.54
N SER A 168 -4.54 10.81 -0.68
CA SER A 168 -4.42 9.94 -1.84
C SER A 168 -5.67 9.04 -2.02
N ALA A 169 -5.81 8.38 -3.17
CA ALA A 169 -6.89 7.42 -3.38
C ALA A 169 -6.79 6.26 -2.38
N ALA A 170 -5.58 5.74 -2.18
CA ALA A 170 -5.33 4.67 -1.24
C ALA A 170 -5.58 5.07 0.23
N GLU A 171 -5.27 6.32 0.63
CA GLU A 171 -5.64 6.82 1.96
C GLU A 171 -7.15 6.98 2.12
N GLN A 172 -7.87 7.42 1.08
CA GLN A 172 -9.34 7.40 1.07
C GLN A 172 -9.87 5.96 1.23
N ALA A 173 -9.30 4.99 0.52
CA ALA A 173 -9.68 3.59 0.66
C ALA A 173 -9.49 3.08 2.10
N ALA A 174 -8.36 3.41 2.73
CA ALA A 174 -8.08 3.04 4.12
C ALA A 174 -9.08 3.68 5.12
N LEU A 175 -9.50 4.92 4.88
CA LEU A 175 -10.51 5.59 5.71
C LEU A 175 -11.91 5.00 5.55
N LEU A 176 -12.31 4.66 4.31
CA LEU A 176 -13.62 4.07 4.03
C LEU A 176 -13.72 2.61 4.47
N LEU A 177 -12.59 1.90 4.51
CA LEU A 177 -12.49 0.47 4.82
C LEU A 177 -11.61 0.21 6.05
N PRO A 178 -11.96 0.71 7.25
CA PRO A 178 -11.12 0.58 8.44
C PRO A 178 -10.92 -0.87 8.90
N ASP A 179 -11.82 -1.76 8.49
CA ASP A 179 -11.77 -3.20 8.80
C ASP A 179 -11.02 -4.01 7.72
N SER A 180 -10.52 -3.37 6.66
CA SER A 180 -9.73 -3.99 5.60
C SER A 180 -8.24 -3.70 5.75
N ARG A 181 -7.41 -4.51 5.09
CA ARG A 181 -5.96 -4.28 5.00
C ARG A 181 -5.67 -3.58 3.67
N VAL A 182 -5.42 -2.27 3.69
CA VAL A 182 -5.26 -1.47 2.46
C VAL A 182 -3.79 -1.31 2.08
N THR A 183 -3.51 -1.51 0.80
CA THR A 183 -2.22 -1.30 0.13
C THR A 183 -2.44 -0.55 -1.18
N ALA A 184 -1.39 0.05 -1.73
CA ALA A 184 -1.43 0.76 -3.01
C ALA A 184 -0.39 0.14 -3.96
N ALA A 185 -0.78 -0.24 -5.17
CA ALA A 185 0.13 -0.79 -6.18
C ALA A 185 -0.44 -0.68 -7.61
N PHE A 186 0.35 -1.06 -8.61
CA PHE A 186 -0.06 -1.17 -10.02
C PHE A 186 -0.48 0.14 -10.74
N HIS A 187 -0.33 1.30 -10.10
CA HIS A 187 -0.71 2.63 -10.62
C HIS A 187 -0.21 2.95 -12.04
N HIS A 188 1.04 2.61 -12.32
CA HIS A 188 1.80 3.05 -13.49
C HIS A 188 1.92 2.01 -14.59
N LEU A 189 1.17 0.91 -14.50
CA LEU A 189 1.21 -0.12 -15.53
C LEU A 189 0.47 0.35 -16.79
N SER A 190 1.03 0.01 -17.96
CA SER A 190 0.36 0.28 -19.23
C SER A 190 -0.65 -0.82 -19.53
N ALA A 191 -1.95 -0.47 -19.48
CA ALA A 191 -3.03 -1.40 -19.83
C ALA A 191 -2.91 -1.96 -21.25
N VAL A 192 -2.29 -1.22 -22.19
CA VAL A 192 -2.00 -1.70 -23.55
C VAL A 192 -1.00 -2.85 -23.51
N LEU A 193 0.14 -2.69 -22.83
CA LEU A 193 1.13 -3.76 -22.69
C LEU A 193 0.57 -4.95 -21.91
N LEU A 194 -0.23 -4.69 -20.88
CA LEU A 194 -0.88 -5.75 -20.11
C LEU A 194 -1.79 -6.61 -21.00
N GLN A 195 -2.52 -6.01 -21.93
CA GLN A 195 -3.47 -6.73 -22.79
C GLN A 195 -2.87 -7.29 -24.09
N ASP A 196 -1.63 -6.93 -24.44
CA ASP A 196 -0.98 -7.38 -25.67
C ASP A 196 -0.41 -8.80 -25.51
N PRO A 197 -0.99 -9.82 -26.19
CA PRO A 197 -0.51 -11.20 -26.07
C PRO A 197 0.87 -11.42 -26.71
N SER A 198 1.36 -10.50 -27.55
CA SER A 198 2.71 -10.57 -28.15
C SER A 198 3.80 -10.12 -27.19
N VAL A 199 3.45 -9.41 -26.11
CA VAL A 199 4.38 -8.99 -25.06
C VAL A 199 4.51 -10.13 -24.06
N GLU A 200 5.62 -10.87 -24.10
CA GLU A 200 5.87 -11.99 -23.18
C GLU A 200 6.32 -11.51 -21.78
N ARG A 201 6.96 -10.34 -21.72
CA ARG A 201 7.59 -9.79 -20.52
C ARG A 201 7.36 -8.28 -20.43
N ILE A 202 7.06 -7.78 -19.23
CA ILE A 202 6.88 -6.34 -18.96
C ILE A 202 7.94 -5.92 -17.94
N ASP A 203 9.03 -5.32 -18.43
CA ASP A 203 10.14 -4.89 -17.58
C ASP A 203 9.84 -3.58 -16.85
N THR A 204 9.24 -3.69 -15.67
CA THR A 204 8.99 -2.56 -14.77
C THR A 204 8.99 -3.01 -13.32
N ASP A 205 9.36 -2.11 -12.41
CA ASP A 205 9.13 -2.30 -10.98
C ASP A 205 7.74 -1.81 -10.63
N VAL A 206 6.98 -2.59 -9.87
CA VAL A 206 5.70 -2.19 -9.29
C VAL A 206 5.97 -1.61 -7.90
N LEU A 207 5.78 -0.31 -7.73
CA LEU A 207 5.86 0.35 -6.43
C LEU A 207 4.68 -0.09 -5.56
N VAL A 208 4.96 -0.69 -4.41
CA VAL A 208 4.00 -1.23 -3.45
C VAL A 208 4.08 -0.44 -2.14
N LEU A 209 2.96 0.11 -1.70
CA LEU A 209 2.86 0.89 -0.47
C LEU A 209 1.85 0.29 0.49
N GLY A 210 2.12 0.37 1.78
CA GLY A 210 1.24 -0.17 2.81
C GLY A 210 1.79 -0.03 4.22
N GLU A 211 0.94 -0.28 5.20
CA GLU A 211 1.27 -0.10 6.62
C GLU A 211 1.90 -1.34 7.25
N ALA A 212 1.53 -2.54 6.79
CA ALA A 212 2.01 -3.81 7.30
C ALA A 212 2.90 -4.53 6.29
N ARG A 213 4.09 -4.95 6.72
CA ARG A 213 5.05 -5.66 5.85
C ARG A 213 4.47 -6.94 5.25
N ALA A 214 3.72 -7.72 6.01
CA ALA A 214 3.11 -8.96 5.51
C ALA A 214 2.15 -8.71 4.33
N ASP A 215 1.42 -7.59 4.36
CA ASP A 215 0.48 -7.23 3.31
C ASP A 215 1.24 -6.75 2.06
N THR A 216 2.25 -5.88 2.23
CA THR A 216 3.08 -5.43 1.11
C THR A 216 3.90 -6.57 0.50
N ASP A 217 4.34 -7.55 1.29
CA ASP A 217 5.06 -8.73 0.79
C ASP A 217 4.14 -9.61 -0.09
N LEU A 218 2.87 -9.79 0.28
CA LEU A 218 1.88 -10.48 -0.57
C LEU A 218 1.66 -9.76 -1.90
N VAL A 219 1.55 -8.42 -1.88
CA VAL A 219 1.36 -7.63 -3.11
C VAL A 219 2.63 -7.66 -3.98
N GLN A 220 3.82 -7.60 -3.38
CA GLN A 220 5.08 -7.74 -4.11
C GLN A 220 5.20 -9.12 -4.77
N ALA A 221 4.78 -10.18 -4.07
CA ALA A 221 4.74 -11.54 -4.61
C ALA A 221 3.77 -11.64 -5.80
N LEU A 222 2.57 -11.08 -5.67
CA LEU A 222 1.56 -11.01 -6.75
C LEU A 222 2.08 -10.25 -7.98
N ALA A 223 2.71 -9.09 -7.78
CA ALA A 223 3.33 -8.33 -8.88
C ALA A 223 4.41 -9.16 -9.60
N SER A 224 5.23 -9.88 -8.84
CA SER A 224 6.32 -10.71 -9.36
C SER A 224 5.84 -11.99 -10.08
N ARG A 225 4.53 -12.30 -10.05
CA ARG A 225 3.94 -13.36 -10.89
C ARG A 225 3.95 -12.97 -12.37
N ILE A 226 3.89 -11.68 -12.69
CA ILE A 226 3.87 -11.20 -14.07
C ILE A 226 5.31 -11.16 -14.60
N PRO A 227 5.65 -11.90 -15.66
CA PRO A 227 7.03 -11.97 -16.15
C PRO A 227 7.62 -10.59 -16.43
N GLY A 228 8.79 -10.31 -15.84
CA GLY A 228 9.49 -9.03 -15.99
C GLY A 228 9.25 -8.02 -14.88
N MET A 229 8.13 -8.16 -14.17
CA MET A 229 7.82 -7.29 -13.06
C MET A 229 8.57 -7.69 -11.80
N ARG A 230 8.93 -6.69 -11.00
CA ARG A 230 9.36 -6.88 -9.60
C ARG A 230 8.44 -6.06 -8.71
N GLY A 231 7.90 -6.65 -7.65
CA GLY A 231 7.29 -5.86 -6.60
C GLY A 231 8.36 -5.18 -5.75
N ILE A 232 8.28 -3.86 -5.57
CA ILE A 232 9.22 -3.08 -4.78
C ILE A 232 8.46 -2.32 -3.69
N PHE A 233 8.76 -2.59 -2.43
CA PHE A 233 8.28 -1.79 -1.31
C PHE A 233 8.73 -0.33 -1.47
N ALA A 234 7.77 0.59 -1.55
CA ALA A 234 7.98 2.01 -1.79
C ALA A 234 7.55 2.90 -0.62
N GLY A 235 7.29 2.30 0.55
CA GLY A 235 7.01 3.00 1.79
C GLY A 235 5.58 2.80 2.31
N ARG A 236 5.21 3.65 3.27
CA ARG A 236 3.90 3.64 3.93
C ARG A 236 2.83 4.28 3.05
N LEU A 237 1.56 4.03 3.35
CA LEU A 237 0.42 4.46 2.55
C LEU A 237 0.32 5.99 2.42
N ARG A 238 0.80 6.73 3.44
CA ARG A 238 0.92 8.20 3.40
C ARG A 238 1.78 8.77 2.26
N ASN A 239 2.52 7.91 1.56
CA ASN A 239 3.35 8.26 0.40
C ASN A 239 2.69 7.84 -0.94
N ALA A 240 1.44 7.39 -0.93
CA ALA A 240 0.76 6.91 -2.14
C ALA A 240 0.48 8.04 -3.13
N HIS A 241 0.15 9.25 -2.65
CA HIS A 241 -0.22 10.37 -3.52
C HIS A 241 0.80 10.66 -4.62
N GLN A 242 2.10 10.69 -4.28
CA GLN A 242 3.16 10.94 -5.26
C GLN A 242 3.33 9.80 -6.27
N VAL A 243 3.01 8.56 -5.88
CA VAL A 243 3.05 7.40 -6.78
C VAL A 243 1.86 7.40 -7.73
N GLU A 244 0.65 7.69 -7.23
CA GLU A 244 -0.55 7.92 -8.03
C GLU A 244 -0.35 9.08 -9.02
N SER A 245 0.24 10.18 -8.54
CA SER A 245 0.49 11.39 -9.33
C SER A 245 1.55 11.20 -10.42
N LEU A 246 2.54 10.33 -10.18
CA LEU A 246 3.61 10.03 -11.14
C LEU A 246 3.06 9.54 -12.49
N VAL A 247 1.86 8.96 -12.50
CA VAL A 247 1.18 8.51 -13.73
C VAL A 247 0.92 9.68 -14.69
N ALA A 248 0.63 10.89 -14.21
CA ALA A 248 0.51 12.07 -15.07
C ALA A 248 1.83 12.38 -15.81
N ASN A 249 2.97 12.20 -15.14
CA ASN A 249 4.29 12.36 -15.74
C ASN A 249 4.55 11.26 -16.78
N LEU A 250 4.22 10.01 -16.47
CA LEU A 250 4.38 8.90 -17.42
C LEU A 250 3.51 9.06 -18.66
N ILE A 251 2.27 9.55 -18.52
CA ILE A 251 1.43 9.92 -19.67
C ILE A 251 2.10 11.00 -20.51
N SER A 252 2.72 11.99 -19.87
CA SER A 252 3.46 13.05 -20.57
C SER A 252 4.69 12.51 -21.33
N VAL A 253 5.44 11.59 -20.70
CA VAL A 253 6.54 10.86 -21.34
C VAL A 253 6.04 10.07 -22.54
N ASN A 254 4.98 9.27 -22.38
CA ASN A 254 4.40 8.45 -23.45
C ASN A 254 3.97 9.30 -24.64
N ARG A 255 3.33 10.46 -24.39
CA ARG A 255 2.92 11.38 -25.46
C ARG A 255 4.10 11.96 -26.23
N ARG A 256 5.19 12.31 -25.52
CA ARG A 256 6.41 12.90 -26.10
C ARG A 256 7.21 11.88 -26.89
N TYR A 257 7.49 10.73 -26.28
CA TYR A 257 8.41 9.73 -26.81
C TYR A 257 7.71 8.62 -27.61
N LYS A 258 6.37 8.64 -27.71
CA LYS A 258 5.57 7.61 -28.39
C LYS A 258 5.85 6.22 -27.82
N ALA A 259 5.78 6.12 -26.50
CA ALA A 259 6.26 4.97 -25.73
C ALA A 259 5.19 4.45 -24.76
N HIS A 260 5.50 3.31 -24.14
CA HIS A 260 4.82 2.75 -22.97
C HIS A 260 5.83 2.70 -21.81
N ALA A 261 6.11 3.87 -21.23
CA ALA A 261 7.13 4.04 -20.20
C ALA A 261 6.74 3.30 -18.90
N GLY A 262 7.71 2.54 -18.38
CA GLY A 262 7.69 1.96 -17.04
C GLY A 262 8.70 2.65 -16.12
N LEU A 263 8.95 2.03 -14.96
CA LEU A 263 9.88 2.52 -13.94
C LEU A 263 10.82 1.39 -13.50
N ARG A 264 12.03 1.74 -13.09
CA ARG A 264 12.95 0.84 -12.37
C ARG A 264 13.58 1.58 -11.20
N VAL A 265 13.57 0.95 -10.03
CA VAL A 265 14.37 1.33 -8.88
C VAL A 265 15.73 0.66 -9.03
N THR A 266 16.78 1.47 -8.99
CA THR A 266 18.17 1.00 -9.13
C THR A 266 18.78 0.74 -7.76
N ASP A 267 19.84 -0.07 -7.70
CA ASP A 267 20.57 -0.45 -6.47
C ASP A 267 19.79 -1.38 -5.51
N VAL A 268 18.70 -1.97 -5.99
CA VAL A 268 17.89 -2.99 -5.28
C VAL A 268 17.69 -4.21 -6.17
#